data_AF-A0A8R7PZ38-F1
#
_entry.id   AF-A0A8R7PZ38-F1
#
_cell.length_a   1.000
_cell.length_b   1.000
_cell.length_c   1.000
_cell.angle_alpha   90.00
_cell.angle_beta   90.00
_cell.angle_gamma   90.00
#
_symmetry.space_group_name_H-M   'P 1'
#
loop_
_entity.id
_entity.type
_entity.pdbx_description
1 polymer ?
#
loop_
_entity_poly.entity_id
_entity_poly.type
_entity_poly.pdbx_seq_one_letter_code
_entity_poly.pdbx_strand_id
1 'polypeptide(L)'
;MSFAQRFRRLKLFLQVSTAYVNGQRQGFILEKPFCLGDTITKGIGSSDFSAHQNTVLDIEAEIKLAFDSRRHSSASASVTQEMKELGSRRAKLYGWQDTYVFTKAMGEMVINCMRGEIPVVTIRPSVIES
;
A
#
# COMPACT_ATOMS: atom_id res chain seq x y z
N MET A 1 -4.64 -0.09 -16.05
CA MET A 1 -6.03 -0.55 -16.18
C MET A 1 -6.43 -0.92 -17.62
N SER A 2 -5.49 -1.36 -18.48
CA SER A 2 -5.77 -1.68 -19.88
C SER A 2 -6.81 -2.79 -20.07
N PHE A 3 -6.85 -3.77 -19.16
CA PHE A 3 -7.86 -4.82 -19.17
C PHE A 3 -9.28 -4.26 -19.01
N ALA A 4 -9.52 -3.42 -17.99
CA ALA A 4 -10.82 -2.80 -17.74
C ALA A 4 -11.25 -1.85 -18.87
N GLN A 5 -10.30 -1.15 -19.49
CA GLN A 5 -10.56 -0.25 -20.62
C GLN A 5 -11.07 -0.96 -21.89
N ARG A 6 -10.88 -2.27 -22.02
CA ARG A 6 -11.40 -3.04 -23.17
C ARG A 6 -12.93 -3.20 -23.15
N PHE A 7 -13.56 -2.97 -22.00
CA PHE A 7 -14.99 -3.20 -21.80
C PHE A 7 -15.80 -1.91 -22.02
N ARG A 8 -16.32 -1.73 -23.24
CA ARG A 8 -17.10 -0.52 -23.63
C ARG A 8 -18.40 -0.30 -22.82
N ARG A 9 -18.92 -1.35 -22.16
CA ARG A 9 -20.13 -1.29 -21.32
C ARG A 9 -19.82 -1.37 -19.82
N LEU A 10 -18.54 -1.30 -19.41
CA LEU A 10 -18.17 -1.30 -18.01
C LEU A 10 -18.77 -0.07 -17.32
N LYS A 11 -19.57 -0.31 -16.27
CA LYS A 11 -20.21 0.75 -15.49
C LYS A 11 -19.44 1.08 -14.21
N LEU A 12 -18.78 0.08 -13.63
CA LEU A 12 -18.08 0.17 -12.37
C LEU A 12 -16.99 -0.90 -12.32
N PHE A 13 -15.81 -0.52 -11.84
CA PHE A 13 -14.78 -1.45 -11.42
C PHE A 13 -14.79 -1.53 -9.89
N LEU A 14 -15.02 -2.73 -9.36
CA LEU A 14 -15.05 -2.97 -7.93
C LEU A 14 -13.71 -3.58 -7.47
N GLN A 15 -12.96 -2.84 -6.65
CA GLN A 15 -11.75 -3.35 -6.02
C GLN A 15 -12.08 -3.85 -4.62
N VAL A 16 -11.87 -5.13 -4.36
CA VAL A 16 -11.94 -5.69 -3.01
C VAL A 16 -10.55 -5.68 -2.39
N SER A 17 -10.35 -4.83 -1.39
CA SER A 17 -9.09 -4.75 -0.65
C SER A 17 -9.26 -5.41 0.71
N THR A 18 -8.77 -6.64 0.81
CA THR A 18 -8.93 -7.51 1.98
C THR A 18 -8.06 -7.11 3.18
N ALA A 19 -7.55 -5.88 3.22
CA ALA A 19 -6.74 -5.39 4.32
C ALA A 19 -7.32 -4.10 4.89
N TYR A 20 -7.33 -4.02 6.21
CA TYR A 20 -7.62 -2.77 6.89
C TYR A 20 -6.41 -1.82 6.77
N VAL A 21 -6.42 -1.03 5.71
CA VAL A 21 -5.35 -0.08 5.36
C VAL A 21 -5.43 1.23 6.15
N ASN A 22 -5.84 1.18 7.43
CA ASN A 22 -5.85 2.39 8.25
C ASN A 22 -4.53 2.64 9.02
N GLY A 23 -3.65 1.64 9.03
CA GLY A 23 -2.35 1.73 9.70
C GLY A 23 -2.51 1.89 11.22
N GLN A 24 -1.74 2.80 11.81
CA GLN A 24 -1.74 3.08 13.25
C GLN A 24 -2.63 4.26 13.66
N ARG A 25 -3.50 4.77 12.78
CA ARG A 25 -4.42 5.86 13.09
C ARG A 25 -5.45 5.39 14.14
N GLN A 26 -5.78 6.27 15.07
CA GLN A 26 -6.73 6.00 16.16
C GLN A 26 -7.96 6.91 16.08
N GLY A 27 -9.07 6.46 16.66
CA GLY A 27 -10.33 7.20 16.73
C GLY A 27 -11.29 6.93 15.56
N PHE A 28 -12.28 7.80 15.40
CA PHE A 28 -13.25 7.74 14.30
C PHE A 28 -12.58 8.15 12.99
N ILE A 29 -12.37 7.18 12.11
CA ILE A 29 -11.63 7.41 10.86
C ILE A 29 -12.56 7.11 9.70
N LEU A 30 -12.84 8.16 8.93
CA LEU A 30 -13.63 8.05 7.72
C LEU A 30 -12.84 7.33 6.63
N GLU A 31 -13.54 6.50 5.85
CA GLU A 31 -12.95 5.89 4.68
C GLU A 31 -12.62 6.96 3.64
N LYS A 32 -11.40 6.88 3.12
CA LYS A 32 -10.96 7.69 1.98
C LYS A 32 -10.20 6.80 0.98
N PRO A 33 -10.24 7.14 -0.31
CA PRO A 33 -9.33 6.53 -1.28
C PRO A 33 -7.88 6.93 -0.95
N PHE A 34 -6.93 6.05 -1.28
CA PHE A 34 -5.52 6.38 -1.23
C PHE A 34 -5.06 7.01 -2.54
N CYS A 35 -4.28 8.07 -2.43
CA CYS A 35 -3.59 8.73 -3.53
C CYS A 35 -2.14 8.23 -3.63
N LEU A 36 -1.55 8.37 -4.82
CA LEU A 36 -0.15 8.00 -5.02
C LEU A 36 0.74 8.81 -4.05
N GLY A 37 1.68 8.15 -3.38
CA GLY A 37 2.58 8.81 -2.43
C GLY A 37 2.02 9.01 -1.02
N ASP A 38 0.80 8.54 -0.75
CA ASP A 38 0.22 8.55 0.59
C ASP A 38 1.00 7.65 1.55
N THR A 39 1.10 8.12 2.79
CA THR A 39 1.64 7.38 3.93
C THR A 39 0.70 7.57 5.12
N ILE A 40 0.78 6.69 6.09
CA ILE A 40 -0.01 6.83 7.32
C ILE A 40 0.57 7.93 8.22
N THR A 41 1.88 8.13 8.16
CA THR A 41 2.62 9.13 8.96
C THR A 41 2.16 10.57 8.69
N LYS A 42 1.68 10.88 7.48
CA LYS A 42 1.18 12.22 7.11
C LYS A 42 -0.12 12.64 7.81
N GLY A 43 -0.88 11.70 8.37
CA GLY A 43 -2.17 11.98 9.01
C GLY A 43 -2.10 12.26 10.52
N ILE A 44 -0.93 12.10 11.13
CA ILE A 44 -0.72 12.31 12.58
C ILE A 44 -0.26 13.77 12.73
N GLY A 45 -1.21 14.69 12.88
CA GLY A 45 -0.90 16.06 13.27
C GLY A 45 -0.37 16.06 14.70
N SER A 46 0.94 15.91 14.87
CA SER A 46 1.60 16.12 16.15
C SER A 46 2.63 17.24 15.99
N SER A 47 2.31 18.34 16.63
CA SER A 47 3.08 19.56 16.83
C SER A 47 4.31 19.38 17.73
N ASP A 48 4.96 18.22 17.75
CA ASP A 48 6.11 17.97 18.63
C ASP A 48 7.23 17.19 17.94
N PHE A 49 8.30 17.94 17.62
CA PHE A 49 9.71 17.57 17.63
C PHE A 49 10.12 16.12 17.25
N SER A 50 10.36 15.89 15.96
CA SER A 50 11.66 15.46 15.41
C SER A 50 11.51 14.87 14.00
N ALA A 51 12.05 15.57 13.00
CA ALA A 51 12.73 15.09 11.79
C ALA A 51 12.34 13.75 11.09
N HIS A 52 11.13 13.20 11.27
CA HIS A 52 10.67 12.07 10.48
C HIS A 52 10.07 12.63 9.19
N GLN A 53 10.99 12.84 8.25
CA GLN A 53 10.83 13.31 6.87
C GLN A 53 9.40 13.14 6.33
N ASN A 54 8.94 14.15 5.57
CA ASN A 54 7.85 14.05 4.60
C ASN A 54 8.16 12.97 3.56
N THR A 55 8.19 11.70 3.96
CA THR A 55 8.47 10.58 3.07
C THR A 55 7.24 10.42 2.17
N VAL A 56 7.45 10.71 0.90
CA VAL A 56 6.49 10.34 -0.14
C VAL A 56 6.78 8.89 -0.50
N LEU A 57 5.73 8.05 -0.52
CA LEU A 57 5.87 6.66 -0.93
C LEU A 57 6.04 6.57 -2.46
N ASP A 58 7.25 6.26 -2.91
CA ASP A 58 7.51 5.92 -4.30
C ASP A 58 7.36 4.40 -4.50
N ILE A 59 6.21 4.00 -5.04
CA ILE A 59 5.87 2.59 -5.24
C ILE A 59 6.84 1.91 -6.23
N GLU A 60 7.31 2.62 -7.26
CA GLU A 60 8.23 2.05 -8.24
C GLU A 60 9.60 1.79 -7.61
N ALA A 61 10.08 2.73 -6.79
CA ALA A 61 11.30 2.56 -6.02
C ALA A 61 11.21 1.41 -5.01
N GLU A 62 10.07 1.24 -4.32
CA GLU A 62 9.85 0.09 -3.42
C GLU A 62 9.89 -1.25 -4.17
N ILE A 63 9.23 -1.32 -5.33
CA ILE A 63 9.22 -2.52 -6.16
C ILE A 63 10.63 -2.85 -6.63
N LYS A 64 11.37 -1.85 -7.15
CA LYS A 64 12.75 -2.03 -7.60
C LYS A 64 13.63 -2.53 -6.47
N LEU A 65 13.53 -1.91 -5.29
CA LEU A 65 14.28 -2.29 -4.11
C LEU A 65 14.00 -3.76 -3.72
N ALA A 66 12.75 -4.20 -3.73
CA ALA A 66 12.39 -5.59 -3.43
C ALA A 66 12.96 -6.59 -4.45
N PHE A 67 13.02 -6.22 -5.73
CA PHE A 67 13.63 -7.06 -6.77
C PHE A 67 15.16 -7.12 -6.65
N ASP A 68 15.81 -6.01 -6.36
CA ASP A 68 17.28 -5.93 -6.21
C ASP A 68 17.74 -6.72 -4.98
N SER A 69 17.03 -6.63 -3.85
CA SER A 69 17.33 -7.42 -2.66
C SER A 69 17.29 -8.92 -2.92
N ARG A 70 16.38 -9.40 -3.78
CA ARG A 70 16.33 -10.82 -4.15
C ARG A 70 17.54 -11.28 -4.97
N ARG A 71 18.16 -10.39 -5.75
CA ARG A 71 19.27 -10.74 -6.67
C ARG A 71 20.62 -10.85 -5.97
N HIS A 72 20.80 -10.17 -4.84
CA HIS A 72 22.07 -10.11 -4.13
C HIS A 72 22.30 -11.26 -3.13
N SER A 73 21.31 -12.13 -2.91
CA SER A 73 21.37 -13.15 -1.86
C SER A 73 21.53 -14.56 -2.43
N SER A 74 22.61 -15.23 -2.03
CA SER A 74 23.10 -16.48 -2.62
C SER A 74 22.52 -17.76 -1.98
N ALA A 75 21.83 -17.68 -0.84
CA ALA A 75 21.24 -18.82 -0.14
C ALA A 75 19.72 -18.66 0.06
N SER A 76 18.93 -19.67 -0.32
CA SER A 76 17.45 -19.61 -0.38
C SER A 76 16.76 -19.37 0.97
N ALA A 77 17.29 -19.93 2.06
CA ALA A 77 16.79 -19.69 3.41
C ALA A 77 17.08 -18.25 3.90
N SER A 78 18.25 -17.70 3.55
CA SER A 78 18.66 -16.32 3.85
C SER A 78 17.77 -15.31 3.12
N VAL A 79 17.50 -15.56 1.82
CA VAL A 79 16.65 -14.70 0.98
C VAL A 79 15.26 -14.51 1.59
N THR A 80 14.65 -15.59 2.08
CA THR A 80 13.29 -15.52 2.64
C THR A 80 13.25 -14.66 3.90
N GLN A 81 14.25 -14.80 4.77
CA GLN A 81 14.34 -14.03 6.00
C GLN A 81 14.62 -12.55 5.72
N GLU A 82 15.57 -12.27 4.83
CA GLU A 82 15.90 -10.91 4.42
C GLU A 82 14.71 -10.20 3.77
N MET A 83 13.93 -10.88 2.93
CA MET A 83 12.72 -10.29 2.32
C MET A 83 11.63 -10.01 3.36
N LYS A 84 11.48 -10.86 4.38
CA LYS A 84 10.55 -10.61 5.50
C LYS A 84 10.97 -9.38 6.30
N GLU A 85 12.25 -9.30 6.66
CA GLU A 85 12.81 -8.18 7.40
C GLU A 85 12.72 -6.88 6.60
N LEU A 86 13.02 -6.95 5.31
CA LEU A 86 12.89 -5.82 4.41
C LEU A 86 11.44 -5.32 4.39
N GLY A 87 10.47 -6.19 4.08
CA GLY A 87 9.06 -5.82 4.04
C GLY A 87 8.58 -5.20 5.35
N SER A 88 8.97 -5.80 6.48
CA SER A 88 8.63 -5.28 7.82
C SER A 88 9.23 -3.87 8.03
N ARG A 89 10.50 -3.67 7.66
CA ARG A 89 11.16 -2.36 7.76
C ARG A 89 10.51 -1.31 6.87
N ARG A 90 10.16 -1.65 5.62
CA ARG A 90 9.49 -0.73 4.68
C ARG A 90 8.08 -0.37 5.16
N ALA A 91 7.30 -1.34 5.63
CA ALA A 91 5.97 -1.07 6.18
C ALA A 91 6.02 -0.07 7.34
N LYS A 92 6.91 -0.30 8.32
CA LYS A 92 7.12 0.59 9.47
C LYS A 92 7.55 2.00 9.05
N LEU A 93 8.46 2.11 8.08
CA LEU A 93 8.94 3.40 7.56
C LEU A 93 7.79 4.31 7.08
N TYR A 94 6.76 3.73 6.46
CA TYR A 94 5.61 4.47 5.92
C TYR A 94 4.38 4.45 6.85
N GLY A 95 4.52 3.95 8.07
CA GLY A 95 3.49 3.96 9.12
C GLY A 95 2.45 2.82 9.02
N TRP A 96 2.77 1.74 8.30
CA TRP A 96 1.93 0.57 8.15
C TRP A 96 2.26 -0.50 9.20
N GLN A 97 1.24 -1.24 9.65
CA GLN A 97 1.42 -2.24 10.71
C GLN A 97 2.28 -3.43 10.26
N ASP A 98 2.06 -3.90 9.04
CA ASP A 98 2.80 -5.00 8.43
C ASP A 98 2.92 -4.84 6.91
N THR A 99 3.71 -5.72 6.30
CA THR A 99 3.95 -5.77 4.85
C THR A 99 2.67 -6.07 4.05
N TYR A 100 1.74 -6.85 4.60
CA TYR A 100 0.51 -7.24 3.90
C TYR A 100 -0.40 -6.02 3.71
N VAL A 101 -0.68 -5.29 4.78
CA VAL A 101 -1.47 -4.05 4.73
C VAL A 101 -0.77 -2.99 3.88
N PHE A 102 0.55 -2.88 4.01
CA PHE A 102 1.34 -1.95 3.20
C PHE A 102 1.22 -2.21 1.70
N THR A 103 1.38 -3.47 1.27
CA THR A 103 1.26 -3.84 -0.15
C THR A 103 -0.17 -3.70 -0.69
N LYS A 104 -1.19 -3.94 0.14
CA LYS A 104 -2.59 -3.68 -0.21
C LYS A 104 -2.87 -2.19 -0.42
N ALA A 105 -2.34 -1.33 0.46
CA ALA A 105 -2.43 0.11 0.29
C ALA A 105 -1.75 0.58 -1.01
N MET A 106 -0.56 0.07 -1.33
CA MET A 106 0.11 0.34 -2.61
C MET A 106 -0.75 -0.09 -3.81
N GLY A 107 -1.37 -1.26 -3.74
CA GLY A 107 -2.29 -1.75 -4.78
C GLY A 107 -3.49 -0.82 -4.99
N GLU A 108 -4.11 -0.35 -3.90
CA GLU A 108 -5.21 0.63 -3.97
C GLU A 108 -4.76 1.95 -4.62
N MET A 109 -3.58 2.46 -4.27
CA MET A 109 -3.00 3.68 -4.84
C MET A 109 -2.78 3.54 -6.35
N VAL A 110 -2.19 2.44 -6.79
CA VAL A 110 -1.93 2.15 -8.21
C VAL A 110 -3.24 2.07 -8.98
N ILE A 111 -4.25 1.36 -8.45
CA ILE A 111 -5.58 1.27 -9.05
C ILE A 111 -6.21 2.65 -9.20
N ASN A 112 -6.19 3.45 -8.13
CA ASN A 112 -6.79 4.78 -8.14
C ASN A 112 -6.06 5.73 -9.11
N CYS A 113 -4.73 5.64 -9.20
CA CYS A 113 -3.93 6.44 -10.12
C CYS A 113 -4.16 6.04 -11.59
N MET A 114 -4.26 4.74 -11.89
CA MET A 114 -4.36 4.22 -13.26
C MET A 114 -5.79 4.18 -13.82
N ARG A 115 -6.81 4.53 -13.03
CA ARG A 115 -8.22 4.33 -13.41
C ARG A 115 -8.69 5.20 -14.58
N GLY A 116 -8.09 6.38 -14.77
CA GLY A 116 -8.59 7.38 -15.72
C GLY A 116 -10.06 7.70 -15.45
N GLU A 117 -10.90 7.61 -16.49
CA GLU A 117 -12.34 7.86 -16.39
C GLU A 117 -13.15 6.66 -15.88
N ILE A 118 -12.52 5.51 -15.60
CA ILE A 118 -13.24 4.33 -15.11
C ILE A 118 -13.73 4.60 -13.68
N PRO A 119 -15.05 4.51 -13.42
CA PRO A 119 -15.55 4.58 -12.05
C PRO A 119 -15.00 3.41 -11.24
N VAL A 120 -14.31 3.71 -10.14
CA VAL A 120 -13.73 2.73 -9.23
C VAL A 120 -14.33 2.92 -7.85
N VAL A 121 -14.77 1.82 -7.24
CA VAL A 121 -15.10 1.74 -5.82
C VAL A 121 -14.17 0.72 -5.18
N THR A 122 -13.54 1.11 -4.07
CA THR A 122 -12.77 0.20 -3.23
C THR A 122 -13.62 -0.19 -2.03
N ILE A 123 -13.85 -1.49 -1.85
CA ILE A 123 -14.49 -2.05 -0.65
C ILE A 123 -13.42 -2.73 0.18
N ARG A 124 -13.40 -2.41 1.47
CA ARG A 124 -12.52 -3.02 2.47
C ARG A 124 -13.36 -3.87 3.41
N PRO A 125 -13.68 -5.12 3.05
CA PRO A 125 -14.44 -5.98 3.95
C PRO A 125 -13.65 -6.20 5.24
N SER A 126 -14.37 -6.42 6.35
CA SER A 126 -13.75 -6.96 7.56
C SER A 126 -13.05 -8.27 7.23
N VAL A 127 -11.94 -8.56 7.92
CA VAL A 127 -11.27 -9.86 7.79
C VAL A 127 -12.31 -10.95 8.03
N ILE A 128 -12.50 -11.82 7.05
CA ILE A 128 -13.26 -13.07 7.22
C ILE A 128 -12.23 -14.10 7.63
N GLU A 129 -12.22 -14.44 8.92
CA GLU A 129 -11.49 -15.60 9.43
C GLU A 129 -12.31 -16.86 9.09
N SER A 130 -11.64 -17.91 8.60
CA SER A 130 -12.22 -19.23 8.34
C SER A 130 -11.70 -20.23 9.37
#